data_AF-A0A7S2EAG3-F1
#
_entry.id   AF-A0A7S2EAG3-F1
#
_cell.length_a   1.000
_cell.length_b   1.000
_cell.length_c   1.000
_cell.angle_alpha   90.00
_cell.angle_beta   90.00
_cell.angle_gamma   90.00
#
_symmetry.space_group_name_H-M   'P 1'
#
loop_
_entity.id
_entity.type
_entity.pdbx_description
1 polymer ?
#
loop_
_entity_poly.entity_id
_entity_poly.type
_entity_poly.pdbx_seq_one_letter_code
_entity_poly.pdbx_strand_id
1 'polypeptide(L)'
;SERGKMHLWIGNQVWTNKLLSSEKALFIAVGQLNKGSILIDETHERVRIARLNLQAAEKSKSLAAFVPAAFYLHAGISLLGKNPWTNYYDLCLQLYGSCAEANFCIGNFDVMEGQLKEVFSNARCLDD
;
A
#
# COMPACT_ATOMS: atom_id res chain seq x y z
N SER A 1 -5.00 20.97 -1.64
CA SER A 1 -4.86 22.02 -0.60
C SER A 1 -3.40 22.18 -0.24
N GLU A 2 -2.98 23.34 0.28
CA GLU A 2 -1.59 23.56 0.73
C GLU A 2 -1.15 22.54 1.79
N ARG A 3 -2.07 22.10 2.65
CA ARG A 3 -1.83 21.02 3.61
C ARG A 3 -1.47 19.69 2.94
N GLY A 4 -2.14 19.32 1.85
CA GLY A 4 -1.84 18.09 1.11
C GLY A 4 -0.44 18.15 0.46
N LYS A 5 -0.06 19.29 -0.11
CA LYS A 5 1.29 19.50 -0.67
C LYS A 5 2.37 19.39 0.42
N MET A 6 2.12 19.95 1.59
CA MET A 6 3.01 19.82 2.75
C MET A 6 3.18 18.35 3.17
N HIS A 7 2.09 17.58 3.23
CA HIS A 7 2.15 16.14 3.52
C HIS A 7 3.02 15.38 2.50
N LEU A 8 2.88 15.66 1.20
CA LEU A 8 3.73 15.06 0.16
C LEU A 8 5.20 15.44 0.33
N TRP A 9 5.48 16.73 0.57
CA TRP A 9 6.83 17.22 0.77
C TRP A 9 7.51 16.55 1.97
N ILE A 10 6.88 16.54 3.15
CA ILE A 10 7.43 15.88 4.35
C ILE A 10 7.68 14.39 4.08
N GLY A 11 6.68 13.71 3.51
CA GLY A 11 6.78 12.26 3.25
C GLY A 11 7.95 11.92 2.33
N ASN A 12 8.15 12.71 1.27
CA ASN A 12 9.27 12.54 0.36
C ASN A 12 10.62 12.85 1.05
N GLN A 13 10.72 13.96 1.79
CA GLN A 13 11.96 14.32 2.49
C GLN A 13 12.38 13.28 3.52
N VAL A 14 11.42 12.73 4.28
CA VAL A 14 11.70 11.67 5.26
C VAL A 14 12.21 10.40 4.57
N TRP A 15 11.60 10.03 3.43
CA TRP A 15 12.01 8.84 2.69
C TRP A 15 13.40 8.99 2.05
N THR A 16 13.70 10.15 1.44
CA THR A 16 14.95 10.36 0.72
C THR A 16 16.14 10.56 1.66
N ASN A 17 15.95 11.28 2.76
CA ASN A 17 17.08 11.75 3.56
C ASN A 17 17.51 10.75 4.66
N LYS A 18 16.75 9.67 4.88
CA LYS A 18 17.04 8.57 5.83
C LYS A 18 17.64 9.04 7.17
N LEU A 19 17.17 10.18 7.69
CA LEU A 19 17.63 10.77 8.96
C LEU A 19 17.21 9.94 10.18
N LEU A 20 16.41 8.89 9.97
CA LEU A 20 15.90 7.96 10.98
C LEU A 20 16.28 6.53 10.59
N SER A 21 16.06 5.58 11.51
CA SER A 21 16.10 4.15 11.14
C SER A 21 15.16 3.90 9.97
N SER A 22 15.54 2.98 9.08
CA SER A 22 14.80 2.67 7.85
C SER A 22 13.31 2.39 8.11
N GLU A 23 13.02 1.68 9.21
CA GLU A 23 11.66 1.37 9.65
C GLU A 23 10.86 2.61 10.07
N LYS A 24 11.44 3.47 10.93
CA LYS A 24 10.74 4.68 11.38
C LYS A 24 10.53 5.65 10.21
N ALA A 25 11.54 5.78 9.35
CA ALA A 25 11.44 6.58 8.13
C ALA A 25 10.31 6.08 7.24
N LEU A 26 10.19 4.76 7.05
CA LEU A 26 9.14 4.14 6.23
C LEU A 26 7.75 4.52 6.75
N PHE A 27 7.44 4.25 8.03
CA PHE A 27 6.12 4.51 8.59
C PHE A 27 5.73 6.00 8.57
N ILE A 28 6.68 6.89 8.90
CA ILE A 28 6.44 8.33 8.84
C ILE A 28 6.22 8.76 7.40
N ALA A 29 7.05 8.31 6.46
CA ALA A 29 6.93 8.66 5.05
C ALA A 29 5.56 8.24 4.49
N VAL A 30 5.18 6.96 4.59
CA VAL A 30 3.89 6.49 4.04
C VAL A 30 2.70 7.16 4.72
N GLY A 31 2.78 7.41 6.03
CA GLY A 31 1.72 8.12 6.76
C GLY A 31 1.50 9.56 6.27
N GLN A 32 2.56 10.24 5.82
CA GLN A 32 2.48 11.57 5.23
C GLN A 32 2.06 11.50 3.75
N LEU A 33 2.68 10.62 2.97
CA LEU A 33 2.38 10.44 1.54
C LEU A 33 0.91 10.08 1.32
N ASN A 34 0.34 9.17 2.11
CA ASN A 34 -1.06 8.77 1.99
C ASN A 34 -2.02 9.95 2.23
N LYS A 35 -1.72 10.85 3.17
CA LYS A 35 -2.52 12.06 3.45
C LYS A 35 -2.50 13.08 2.33
N GLY A 36 -1.42 13.11 1.55
CA GLY A 36 -1.28 14.01 0.39
C GLY A 36 -1.66 13.37 -0.95
N SER A 37 -1.87 12.05 -0.97
CA SER A 37 -1.91 11.24 -2.20
C SER A 37 -3.01 11.61 -3.19
N ILE A 38 -4.10 12.23 -2.73
CA ILE A 38 -5.19 12.73 -3.58
C ILE A 38 -4.74 13.82 -4.57
N LEU A 39 -3.57 14.44 -4.34
CA LEU A 39 -3.01 15.49 -5.20
C LEU A 39 -2.01 14.94 -6.24
N ILE A 40 -1.83 13.62 -6.32
CA ILE A 40 -0.85 13.00 -7.22
C ILE A 40 -1.56 12.53 -8.49
N ASP A 41 -1.20 13.13 -9.61
CA ASP A 41 -1.74 12.77 -10.92
C ASP A 41 -0.83 11.77 -11.65
N GLU A 42 0.49 11.83 -11.39
CA GLU A 42 1.46 11.01 -12.06
C GLU A 42 1.38 9.54 -11.62
N THR A 43 1.07 8.66 -12.58
CA THR A 43 0.92 7.21 -12.32
C THR A 43 2.16 6.59 -11.69
N HIS A 44 3.35 6.98 -12.13
CA HIS A 44 4.60 6.43 -11.59
C HIS A 44 4.78 6.78 -10.10
N GLU A 45 4.41 8.00 -9.67
CA GLU A 45 4.49 8.40 -8.27
C GLU A 45 3.47 7.67 -7.41
N ARG A 46 2.24 7.49 -7.91
CA ARG A 46 1.22 6.70 -7.21
C ARG A 46 1.68 5.26 -6.99
N VAL A 47 2.26 4.62 -8.03
CA VAL A 47 2.79 3.26 -7.95
C VAL A 47 3.99 3.18 -7.00
N ARG A 48 4.88 4.18 -7.00
CA ARG A 48 5.98 4.27 -6.03
C ARG A 48 5.45 4.26 -4.60
N ILE A 49 4.42 5.06 -4.31
CA ILE A 49 3.82 5.12 -2.97
C ILE A 49 3.06 3.83 -2.64
N ALA A 50 2.42 3.18 -3.61
CA ALA A 50 1.81 1.87 -3.42
C ALA A 50 2.84 0.81 -2.98
N ARG A 51 4.03 0.81 -3.58
CA ARG A 51 5.13 -0.07 -3.18
C ARG A 51 5.65 0.23 -1.77
N LEU A 52 5.73 1.51 -1.38
CA LEU A 52 6.10 1.87 -0.01
C LEU A 52 5.05 1.42 1.01
N ASN A 53 3.77 1.53 0.66
CA ASN A 53 2.70 1.01 1.49
C ASN A 53 2.77 -0.51 1.66
N LEU A 54 3.07 -1.26 0.59
CA LEU A 54 3.30 -2.70 0.69
C LEU A 54 4.46 -3.01 1.65
N GLN A 55 5.59 -2.29 1.53
CA GLN A 55 6.73 -2.47 2.46
C GLN A 55 6.34 -2.18 3.92
N ALA A 56 5.56 -1.11 4.16
CA ALA A 56 5.08 -0.78 5.49
C ALA A 56 4.14 -1.86 6.04
N ALA A 57 3.27 -2.40 5.19
CA ALA A 57 2.36 -3.46 5.56
C ALA A 57 3.07 -4.77 5.92
N GLU A 58 4.01 -5.24 5.09
CA GLU A 58 4.80 -6.44 5.40
C GLU A 58 5.58 -6.27 6.69
N LYS A 59 6.10 -5.07 6.94
CA LYS A 59 6.76 -4.77 8.20
C LYS A 59 5.77 -4.82 9.37
N SER A 60 4.59 -4.26 9.24
CA SER A 60 3.53 -4.36 10.26
C SER A 60 3.10 -5.81 10.51
N LYS A 61 2.93 -6.63 9.46
CA LYS A 61 2.62 -8.06 9.58
C LYS A 61 3.71 -8.81 10.35
N SER A 62 4.99 -8.53 10.08
CA SER A 62 6.11 -9.15 10.81
C SER A 62 6.11 -8.85 12.32
N LEU A 63 5.41 -7.79 12.74
CA LEU A 63 5.22 -7.39 14.13
C LEU A 63 3.84 -7.79 14.69
N ALA A 64 3.11 -8.66 13.97
CA ALA A 64 1.71 -9.03 14.25
C ALA A 64 0.73 -7.84 14.34
N ALA A 65 1.08 -6.70 13.74
CA ALA A 65 0.26 -5.50 13.71
C ALA A 65 -0.63 -5.47 12.46
N PHE A 66 -1.63 -6.34 12.43
CA PHE A 66 -2.48 -6.55 11.25
C PHE A 66 -3.43 -5.38 10.93
N VAL A 67 -3.89 -4.63 11.93
CA VAL A 67 -4.73 -3.43 11.70
C VAL A 67 -3.97 -2.35 10.91
N PRO A 68 -2.74 -1.93 11.31
CA PRO A 68 -1.91 -1.06 10.49
C PRO A 68 -1.57 -1.65 9.12
N ALA A 69 -1.30 -2.96 9.04
CA ALA A 69 -1.01 -3.62 7.77
C ALA A 69 -2.17 -3.47 6.78
N ALA A 70 -3.40 -3.80 7.21
CA ALA A 70 -4.61 -3.66 6.40
C ALA A 70 -4.81 -2.21 5.91
N PHE A 71 -4.54 -1.22 6.78
CA PHE A 71 -4.60 0.20 6.40
C PHE A 71 -3.63 0.54 5.27
N TYR A 72 -2.35 0.15 5.41
CA TYR A 72 -1.35 0.43 4.37
C TYR A 72 -1.66 -0.30 3.06
N LEU A 73 -2.10 -1.56 3.13
CA LEU A 73 -2.45 -2.35 1.94
C LEU A 73 -3.60 -1.71 1.17
N HIS A 74 -4.66 -1.30 1.87
CA HIS A 74 -5.79 -0.60 1.26
C HIS A 74 -5.37 0.74 0.62
N ALA A 75 -4.51 1.51 1.32
CA ALA A 75 -3.95 2.74 0.76
C ALA A 75 -3.14 2.45 -0.52
N GLY A 76 -2.32 1.40 -0.52
CA GLY A 76 -1.55 0.97 -1.69
C GLY A 76 -2.44 0.59 -2.88
N ILE A 77 -3.49 -0.19 -2.65
CA ILE A 77 -4.47 -0.59 -3.66
C ILE A 77 -5.15 0.64 -4.29
N SER A 78 -5.57 1.61 -3.47
CA SER A 78 -6.23 2.84 -3.95
C SER A 78 -5.36 3.68 -4.93
N LEU A 79 -4.06 3.46 -4.93
CA LEU A 79 -3.10 4.22 -5.73
C LEU A 79 -2.81 3.61 -7.10
N LEU A 80 -3.17 2.36 -7.38
CA LEU A 80 -2.72 1.65 -8.58
C LEU A 80 -3.29 2.18 -9.91
N GLY A 81 -4.33 3.01 -9.86
CA GLY A 81 -4.87 3.69 -11.05
C GLY A 81 -5.66 2.76 -11.97
N LYS A 82 -5.60 2.98 -13.29
CA LYS A 82 -6.38 2.22 -14.29
C LYS A 82 -5.61 0.98 -14.75
N ASN A 83 -6.34 -0.13 -14.94
CA ASN A 83 -5.83 -1.43 -15.41
C ASN A 83 -4.58 -1.93 -14.64
N PRO A 84 -4.61 -1.93 -13.30
CA PRO A 84 -3.41 -2.18 -12.50
C PRO A 84 -2.91 -3.62 -12.65
N TRP A 85 -3.80 -4.60 -12.79
CA TRP A 85 -3.46 -6.01 -13.00
C TRP A 85 -2.73 -6.27 -14.33
N THR A 86 -2.99 -5.47 -15.37
CA THR A 86 -2.24 -5.54 -16.64
C THR A 86 -0.85 -4.94 -16.47
N ASN A 87 -0.78 -3.74 -15.88
CA ASN A 87 0.45 -2.92 -15.88
C ASN A 87 1.43 -3.28 -14.75
N TYR A 88 0.93 -3.78 -13.62
CA TYR A 88 1.67 -3.98 -12.37
C TYR A 88 1.25 -5.27 -11.67
N TYR A 89 1.18 -6.36 -12.43
CA TYR A 89 0.66 -7.66 -11.96
C TYR A 89 1.21 -8.08 -10.59
N ASP A 90 2.53 -8.22 -10.46
CA ASP A 90 3.16 -8.70 -9.22
C ASP A 90 2.87 -7.81 -8.01
N LEU A 91 2.73 -6.49 -8.24
CA LEU A 91 2.39 -5.55 -7.18
C LEU A 91 0.92 -5.71 -6.77
N CYS A 92 0.02 -5.94 -7.73
CA CYS A 92 -1.38 -6.22 -7.43
C CYS A 92 -1.51 -7.52 -6.66
N LEU A 93 -0.90 -8.61 -7.15
CA LEU A 93 -0.94 -9.90 -6.50
C LEU A 93 -0.51 -9.82 -5.02
N GLN A 94 0.63 -9.16 -4.76
CA GLN A 94 1.12 -8.94 -3.39
C GLN A 94 0.18 -8.04 -2.56
N LEU A 95 -0.29 -6.92 -3.11
CA LEU A 95 -1.15 -5.99 -2.37
C LEU A 95 -2.50 -6.63 -2.01
N TYR A 96 -3.19 -7.22 -2.98
CA TYR A 96 -4.51 -7.82 -2.77
C TYR A 96 -4.41 -9.08 -1.91
N GLY A 97 -3.43 -9.96 -2.16
CA GLY A 97 -3.19 -11.17 -1.35
C GLY A 97 -2.85 -10.84 0.10
N SER A 98 -1.88 -9.95 0.34
CA SER A 98 -1.57 -9.52 1.72
C SER A 98 -2.75 -8.78 2.37
N CYS A 99 -3.57 -8.05 1.59
CA CYS A 99 -4.76 -7.36 2.12
C CYS A 99 -5.81 -8.37 2.57
N ALA A 100 -6.02 -9.45 1.81
CA ALA A 100 -6.88 -10.56 2.20
C ALA A 100 -6.38 -11.20 3.52
N GLU A 101 -5.10 -11.53 3.59
CA GLU A 101 -4.47 -12.11 4.79
C GLU A 101 -4.62 -11.21 6.02
N ALA A 102 -4.28 -9.93 5.91
CA ALA A 102 -4.38 -8.99 7.02
C ALA A 102 -5.83 -8.82 7.51
N ASN A 103 -6.80 -8.79 6.58
CA ASN A 103 -8.21 -8.67 6.93
C ASN A 103 -8.77 -9.96 7.56
N PHE A 104 -8.29 -11.14 7.15
CA PHE A 104 -8.58 -12.40 7.83
C PHE A 104 -8.13 -12.36 9.30
N CYS A 105 -6.89 -11.93 9.56
CA CYS A 105 -6.33 -11.88 10.92
C CYS A 105 -7.07 -10.92 11.87
N ILE A 106 -7.78 -9.92 11.34
CA ILE A 106 -8.56 -8.96 12.14
C ILE A 106 -10.09 -9.19 12.07
N GLY A 107 -10.54 -10.28 11.42
CA GLY A 107 -11.95 -10.67 11.36
C GLY A 107 -12.80 -9.90 10.33
N ASN A 108 -12.19 -9.17 9.41
CA ASN A 108 -12.88 -8.41 8.35
C ASN A 108 -13.11 -9.28 7.11
N PHE A 109 -13.96 -10.31 7.24
CA PHE A 109 -14.14 -11.32 6.20
C PHE A 109 -14.72 -10.77 4.89
N ASP A 110 -15.64 -9.81 4.93
CA ASP A 110 -16.21 -9.20 3.71
C ASP A 110 -15.12 -8.54 2.84
N VAL A 111 -14.18 -7.84 3.48
CA VAL A 111 -13.06 -7.21 2.77
C VAL A 111 -12.13 -8.27 2.23
N MET A 112 -11.80 -9.27 3.04
CA MET A 112 -10.93 -10.39 2.66
C MET A 112 -11.47 -11.12 1.42
N GLU A 113 -12.75 -11.49 1.40
CA GLU A 113 -13.39 -12.14 0.26
C GLU A 113 -13.38 -11.26 -0.98
N GLY A 114 -13.60 -9.96 -0.82
CA GLY A 114 -13.50 -9.00 -1.92
C GLY A 114 -12.10 -8.97 -2.54
N GLN A 115 -11.04 -8.98 -1.71
CA GLN A 115 -9.67 -8.99 -2.22
C GLN A 115 -9.31 -10.31 -2.90
N LEU A 116 -9.75 -11.45 -2.36
CA LEU A 116 -9.52 -12.76 -3.00
C LEU A 116 -10.24 -12.88 -4.34
N LYS A 117 -11.46 -12.33 -4.48
CA LYS A 117 -12.16 -12.28 -5.77
C LYS A 117 -11.35 -11.52 -6.83
N GLU A 118 -10.71 -10.41 -6.45
CA GLU A 118 -9.83 -9.66 -7.34
C GLU A 118 -8.61 -10.49 -7.76
N VAL A 119 -7.98 -11.20 -6.82
CA VAL A 119 -6.86 -12.12 -7.13
C VAL A 119 -7.31 -13.20 -8.10
N PHE A 120 -8.35 -13.96 -7.78
CA PHE A 120 -8.81 -15.08 -8.61
C PHE A 120 -9.29 -14.64 -10.00
N SER A 121 -9.89 -13.46 -10.13
CA SER A 121 -10.33 -12.93 -11.42
C SER A 121 -9.17 -12.56 -12.35
N ASN A 122 -7.97 -12.35 -11.79
CA ASN A 122 -6.79 -11.91 -12.54
C ASN A 122 -5.63 -12.91 -12.51
N ALA A 123 -5.75 -14.01 -11.76
CA ALA A 123 -4.74 -15.05 -11.63
C ALA A 123 -4.29 -15.58 -13.00
N ARG A 124 -2.98 -15.75 -13.17
CA ARG A 124 -2.35 -16.20 -14.43
C ARG A 124 -1.90 -17.65 -14.34
N CYS A 125 -1.73 -18.18 -13.13
CA CYS A 125 -1.44 -19.59 -12.88
C CYS A 125 -2.11 -20.08 -11.58
N LEU A 126 -1.91 -21.35 -11.25
CA LEU A 126 -2.46 -21.99 -10.03
C LEU A 126 -1.71 -21.60 -8.76
N ASP A 127 -0.48 -21.12 -8.88
CA ASP A 127 0.38 -20.74 -7.74
C ASP A 127 0.15 -19.28 -7.29
N ASP A 128 -0.68 -18.52 -8.04
CA ASP A 128 -1.14 -17.17 -7.71
C ASP A 128 -2.31 -17.18 -6.71
#